data_AF-W1U163-F1
#
_entry.id   AF-W1U163-F1
#
_cell.length_a   1.000
_cell.length_b   1.000
_cell.length_c   1.000
_cell.angle_alpha   90.00
_cell.angle_beta   90.00
_cell.angle_gamma   90.00
#
_symmetry.space_group_name_H-M   'P 1'
#
loop_
_entity.id
_entity.type
_entity.pdbx_description
1 polymer ?
#
loop_
_entity_poly.entity_id
_entity_poly.type
_entity_poly.pdbx_seq_one_letter_code
_entity_poly.pdbx_strand_id
1 'polypeptide(L)'
;MQKKIWRWGLVVTMLMAMMLLAGCQHDPVTNTTAHDAEPVKAATAPPAEEPVKNGVSVLMYHMIADLANNDAVLAPDHFRAQMQFLKDNGYHPISLQQLDEYISHGTPLPEKPVCITFDDGYLDNYEIVYPLMKEFGFPWTIFVVTNDVGKSGRVTWEQLKEMHAAGVTVANHTFSHPQTTYLPAKTQREEVTLSQQALAEHLGIENTYFCYPYGLYNNTLLGILQENGITLAVTMDPGRVHVGDDPLTVRRIWIGNRVDLEHFEERLTTDQYRSL
;
A
#
# COMPACT_ATOMS: atom_id res chain seq x y z
N MET A 1 31.67 -47.67 -72.97
CA MET A 1 31.90 -48.25 -71.63
C MET A 1 30.73 -47.83 -70.75
N GLN A 2 29.95 -48.66 -70.04
CA GLN A 2 29.81 -50.11 -69.95
C GLN A 2 28.44 -50.38 -69.27
N LYS A 3 27.46 -50.83 -70.05
CA LYS A 3 26.37 -51.82 -69.81
C LYS A 3 25.78 -51.94 -68.38
N LYS A 4 24.49 -51.62 -68.18
CA LYS A 4 23.26 -52.49 -68.23
C LYS A 4 23.12 -53.47 -67.05
N ILE A 5 21.91 -53.51 -66.46
CA ILE A 5 21.02 -54.67 -66.09
C ILE A 5 19.95 -54.10 -65.09
N TRP A 6 18.69 -53.81 -65.46
CA TRP A 6 17.47 -54.66 -65.52
C TRP A 6 17.13 -55.46 -64.24
N ARG A 7 15.95 -55.20 -63.62
CA ARG A 7 14.79 -56.12 -63.56
C ARG A 7 13.63 -55.60 -62.68
N TRP A 8 12.42 -55.94 -63.14
CA TRP A 8 11.12 -55.72 -62.52
C TRP A 8 10.88 -56.63 -61.30
N GLY A 9 9.99 -56.20 -60.39
CA GLY A 9 9.42 -57.06 -59.34
C GLY A 9 8.30 -56.36 -58.58
N LEU A 10 7.05 -56.65 -58.95
CA LEU A 10 5.83 -56.37 -58.19
C LEU A 10 5.74 -57.40 -57.05
N VAL A 11 5.67 -56.98 -55.78
CA VAL A 11 5.11 -57.82 -54.71
C VAL A 11 4.31 -56.95 -53.75
N VAL A 12 3.01 -57.17 -53.79
CA VAL A 12 2.03 -56.78 -52.78
C VAL A 12 2.14 -57.79 -51.65
N THR A 13 2.39 -57.33 -50.43
CA THR A 13 2.08 -58.10 -49.21
C THR A 13 1.54 -57.15 -48.15
N MET A 14 0.21 -57.19 -48.02
CA MET A 14 -0.53 -56.91 -46.80
C MET A 14 0.12 -57.63 -45.61
N LEU A 15 0.39 -56.91 -44.53
CA LEU A 15 0.39 -57.49 -43.19
C LEU A 15 -0.09 -56.44 -42.18
N MET A 16 -1.34 -56.65 -41.75
CA MET A 16 -1.95 -56.06 -40.55
C MET A 16 -1.25 -56.58 -39.29
N ALA A 17 -0.91 -55.67 -38.37
CA ALA A 17 -0.97 -55.85 -36.91
C ALA A 17 -0.82 -54.44 -36.30
N MET A 18 -1.86 -53.85 -35.70
CA MET A 18 -2.10 -53.84 -34.24
C MET A 18 -0.81 -53.49 -33.47
N MET A 19 -0.69 -52.40 -32.72
CA MET A 19 -1.65 -51.84 -31.78
C MET A 19 -1.17 -50.47 -31.27
N LEU A 20 -2.16 -49.65 -30.89
CA LEU A 20 -2.12 -48.58 -29.89
C LEU A 20 -1.26 -47.34 -30.22
N LEU A 21 -1.95 -46.23 -30.50
CA LEU A 21 -2.01 -45.10 -29.58
C LEU A 21 -3.23 -44.23 -29.96
N ALA A 22 -4.07 -43.99 -28.96
CA ALA A 22 -5.20 -43.07 -29.03
C ALA A 22 -4.72 -41.62 -29.12
N GLY A 23 -5.51 -40.76 -29.76
CA GLY A 23 -5.27 -39.32 -29.91
C GLY A 23 -5.94 -38.82 -31.20
N CYS A 24 -7.26 -38.90 -31.28
CA CYS A 24 -8.23 -37.86 -30.89
C CYS A 24 -8.24 -36.64 -31.82
N GLN A 25 -9.45 -36.37 -32.29
CA GLN A 25 -9.84 -35.48 -33.35
C GLN A 25 -9.55 -34.01 -33.02
N HIS A 26 -9.40 -33.23 -34.09
CA HIS A 26 -9.46 -31.77 -34.04
C HIS A 26 -10.83 -31.35 -33.55
N ASP A 27 -10.88 -30.78 -32.34
CA ASP A 27 -11.99 -29.95 -31.89
C ASP A 27 -11.69 -28.47 -32.22
N PRO A 28 -12.74 -27.69 -32.55
CA PRO A 28 -12.59 -26.29 -32.93
C PRO A 28 -12.16 -25.45 -31.73
N VAL A 29 -11.31 -24.46 -32.01
CA VAL A 29 -10.85 -23.42 -31.08
C VAL A 29 -12.06 -22.73 -30.45
N THR A 30 -12.40 -23.10 -29.22
CA THR A 30 -13.28 -22.32 -28.37
C THR A 30 -12.48 -21.19 -27.73
N ASN A 31 -12.83 -19.97 -28.12
CA ASN A 31 -12.53 -18.75 -27.37
C ASN A 31 -12.78 -19.00 -25.87
N THR A 32 -11.70 -19.09 -25.09
CA THR A 32 -11.83 -19.00 -23.64
C THR A 32 -11.90 -17.52 -23.34
N THR A 33 -13.12 -17.09 -23.05
CA THR A 33 -13.46 -15.82 -22.43
C THR A 33 -12.47 -15.53 -21.30
N ALA A 34 -11.91 -14.33 -21.34
CA ALA A 34 -11.34 -13.70 -20.16
C ALA A 34 -12.32 -13.93 -19.00
N HIS A 35 -11.83 -14.51 -17.91
CA HIS A 35 -12.53 -14.41 -16.66
C HIS A 35 -12.57 -12.93 -16.33
N ASP A 36 -13.73 -12.32 -16.55
CA ASP A 36 -14.10 -11.04 -15.99
C ASP A 36 -13.90 -11.16 -14.48
N ALA A 37 -12.77 -10.66 -13.98
CA ALA A 37 -12.63 -10.36 -12.58
C ALA A 37 -13.65 -9.27 -12.29
N GLU A 38 -14.72 -9.64 -11.58
CA GLU A 38 -15.65 -8.64 -11.08
C GLU A 38 -14.87 -7.56 -10.31
N PRO A 39 -15.16 -6.27 -10.51
CA PRO A 39 -14.55 -5.22 -9.73
C PRO A 39 -14.84 -5.49 -8.26
N VAL A 40 -13.79 -5.54 -7.44
CA VAL A 40 -13.92 -5.57 -5.98
C VAL A 40 -14.65 -4.30 -5.60
N LYS A 41 -15.95 -4.43 -5.33
CA LYS A 41 -16.80 -3.37 -4.83
C LYS A 41 -16.20 -2.94 -3.50
N ALA A 42 -15.70 -1.71 -3.42
CA ALA A 42 -15.27 -1.10 -2.16
C ALA A 42 -16.32 -1.44 -1.10
N ALA A 43 -15.89 -2.07 -0.01
CA ALA A 43 -16.78 -2.45 1.06
C ALA A 43 -17.50 -1.18 1.52
N THR A 44 -18.82 -1.11 1.27
CA THR A 44 -19.65 -0.04 1.79
C THR A 44 -19.54 -0.09 3.32
N ALA A 45 -19.06 1.00 3.91
CA ALA A 45 -18.93 1.12 5.35
C ALA A 45 -20.25 0.78 6.05
N PRO A 46 -20.22 0.12 7.23
CA PRO A 46 -21.40 -0.06 8.06
C PRO A 46 -22.09 1.28 8.35
N PRO A 47 -23.40 1.27 8.69
CA PRO A 47 -24.10 2.49 9.10
C PRO A 47 -23.36 3.18 10.24
N ALA A 48 -23.37 4.52 10.21
CA ALA A 48 -22.79 5.37 11.24
C ALA A 48 -23.34 5.01 12.64
N GLU A 49 -22.51 4.42 13.49
CA GLU A 49 -22.84 4.12 14.88
C GLU A 49 -21.94 4.94 15.82
N GLU A 50 -22.55 5.96 16.43
CA GLU A 50 -22.03 6.87 17.47
C GLU A 50 -20.80 7.75 17.11
N PRO A 51 -20.72 8.99 17.64
CA PRO A 51 -19.55 9.84 17.45
C PRO A 51 -18.28 9.19 18.03
N VAL A 52 -17.15 9.31 17.32
CA VAL A 52 -15.83 8.82 17.76
C VAL A 52 -15.39 9.62 18.99
N LYS A 53 -15.78 9.16 20.18
CA LYS A 53 -15.59 9.90 21.46
C LYS A 53 -14.13 10.13 21.82
N ASN A 54 -13.23 9.28 21.35
CA ASN A 54 -11.84 9.23 21.79
C ASN A 54 -10.84 9.55 20.65
N GLY A 55 -11.31 10.15 19.55
CA GLY A 55 -10.48 10.40 18.37
C GLY A 55 -10.02 9.14 17.65
N VAL A 56 -9.24 9.34 16.58
CA VAL A 56 -8.71 8.29 15.71
C VAL A 56 -7.19 8.17 15.92
N SER A 57 -6.72 6.95 16.16
CA SER A 57 -5.28 6.66 16.15
C SER A 57 -4.79 6.49 14.72
N VAL A 58 -3.80 7.29 14.31
CA VAL A 58 -3.13 7.16 13.00
C VAL A 58 -1.76 6.52 13.22
N LEU A 59 -1.64 5.24 12.90
CA LEU A 59 -0.45 4.45 13.14
C LEU A 59 0.61 4.71 12.06
N MET A 60 1.83 4.98 12.48
CA MET A 60 2.99 5.22 11.64
C MET A 60 3.96 4.04 11.73
N TYR A 61 4.04 3.28 10.64
CA TYR A 61 5.01 2.21 10.41
C TYR A 61 6.04 2.64 9.35
N HIS A 62 7.16 1.93 9.27
CA HIS A 62 8.18 2.15 8.24
C HIS A 62 8.52 0.82 7.55
N MET A 63 9.46 0.07 8.11
CA MET A 63 9.95 -1.20 7.57
C MET A 63 9.50 -2.37 8.43
N ILE A 64 9.06 -3.45 7.78
CA ILE A 64 8.78 -4.73 8.39
C ILE A 64 9.87 -5.72 7.96
N ALA A 65 10.77 -6.09 8.87
CA ALA A 65 11.86 -7.02 8.58
C ALA A 65 12.41 -7.66 9.87
N ASP A 66 13.12 -8.78 9.72
CA ASP A 66 13.87 -9.39 10.81
C ASP A 66 15.23 -8.71 10.98
N LEU A 67 15.21 -7.48 11.51
CA LEU A 67 16.41 -6.71 11.81
C LEU A 67 16.43 -6.32 13.29
N ALA A 68 17.08 -7.15 14.10
CA ALA A 68 17.28 -6.87 15.51
C ALA A 68 18.01 -5.52 15.72
N ASN A 69 17.62 -4.80 16.78
CA ASN A 69 18.22 -3.53 17.23
C ASN A 69 18.03 -2.32 16.31
N ASN A 70 17.01 -2.31 15.45
CA ASN A 70 16.54 -1.10 14.79
C ASN A 70 15.12 -0.75 15.26
N ASP A 71 14.96 0.37 15.94
CA ASP A 71 13.68 0.76 16.55
C ASP A 71 12.60 1.11 15.50
N ALA A 72 12.98 1.46 14.27
CA ALA A 72 12.05 1.74 13.17
C ALA A 72 11.66 0.49 12.34
N VAL A 73 12.28 -0.66 12.62
CA VAL A 73 12.01 -1.91 11.90
C VAL A 73 11.24 -2.86 12.80
N LEU A 74 9.97 -3.09 12.49
CA LEU A 74 9.12 -4.01 13.25
C LEU A 74 9.28 -5.44 12.71
N ALA A 75 9.41 -6.42 13.60
CA ALA A 75 9.45 -7.81 13.19
C ALA A 75 8.13 -8.25 12.50
N PRO A 76 8.16 -9.10 11.45
CA PRO A 76 6.96 -9.57 10.76
C PRO A 76 5.92 -10.21 11.70
N ASP A 77 6.36 -11.00 12.68
CA ASP A 77 5.47 -11.64 13.65
C ASP A 77 4.81 -10.63 14.59
N HIS A 78 5.51 -9.56 14.95
CA HIS A 78 4.92 -8.47 15.74
C HIS A 78 3.85 -7.72 14.93
N PHE A 79 4.13 -7.44 13.65
CA PHE A 79 3.15 -6.79 12.79
C PHE A 79 1.89 -7.64 12.62
N ARG A 80 2.02 -8.94 12.34
CA ARG A 80 0.88 -9.88 12.29
C ARG A 80 0.11 -9.90 13.61
N ALA A 81 0.81 -9.96 14.74
CA ALA A 81 0.17 -9.96 16.05
C ALA A 81 -0.63 -8.68 16.30
N GLN A 82 -0.12 -7.52 15.89
CA GLN A 82 -0.83 -6.24 15.99
C GLN A 82 -2.08 -6.21 15.09
N MET A 83 -2.01 -6.68 13.85
CA MET A 83 -3.18 -6.75 12.96
C MET A 83 -4.24 -7.73 13.48
N GLN A 84 -3.81 -8.87 14.01
CA GLN A 84 -4.69 -9.83 14.66
C GLN A 84 -5.35 -9.23 15.91
N PHE A 85 -4.60 -8.48 16.72
CA PHE A 85 -5.14 -7.77 17.87
C PHE A 85 -6.23 -6.78 17.45
N LEU A 86 -6.02 -5.98 16.40
CA LEU A 86 -7.03 -5.06 15.88
C LEU A 86 -8.33 -5.79 15.53
N LYS A 87 -8.21 -6.91 14.80
CA LYS A 87 -9.35 -7.75 14.41
C LYS A 87 -10.10 -8.33 15.61
N ASP A 88 -9.37 -8.95 16.53
CA ASP A 88 -9.96 -9.66 17.67
C ASP A 88 -10.60 -8.71 18.69
N ASN A 89 -10.16 -7.45 18.74
CA ASN A 89 -10.67 -6.43 19.65
C ASN A 89 -11.67 -5.46 19.01
N GLY A 90 -12.12 -5.74 17.78
CA GLY A 90 -13.17 -4.98 17.09
C GLY A 90 -12.75 -3.58 16.64
N TYR A 91 -11.46 -3.38 16.35
CA TYR A 91 -11.01 -2.17 15.67
C TYR A 91 -11.38 -2.24 14.20
N HIS A 92 -11.70 -1.07 13.63
CA HIS A 92 -12.05 -0.94 12.23
C HIS A 92 -11.01 -0.07 11.53
N PRO A 93 -10.03 -0.68 10.84
CA PRO A 93 -9.11 0.08 10.03
C PRO A 93 -9.85 0.86 8.93
N ILE A 94 -9.53 2.15 8.81
CA ILE A 94 -10.15 3.09 7.86
C ILE A 94 -9.11 3.59 6.84
N SER A 95 -9.60 3.97 5.66
CA SER A 95 -8.75 4.61 4.64
C SER A 95 -8.36 6.04 5.04
N LEU A 96 -7.33 6.57 4.39
CA LEU A 96 -6.94 7.96 4.59
C LEU A 96 -8.01 8.95 4.12
N GLN A 97 -8.80 8.56 3.12
CA GLN A 97 -9.97 9.32 2.68
C GLN A 97 -11.04 9.42 3.77
N GLN A 98 -11.37 8.31 4.44
CA GLN A 98 -12.32 8.32 5.54
C GLN A 98 -11.80 9.19 6.71
N LEU A 99 -10.49 9.17 6.96
CA LEU A 99 -9.88 10.06 7.95
C LEU A 99 -10.02 11.54 7.56
N ASP A 100 -9.74 11.91 6.30
CA ASP A 100 -9.93 13.28 5.80
C ASP A 100 -11.38 13.74 5.94
N GLU A 101 -12.34 12.93 5.48
CA GLU A 101 -13.77 13.22 5.59
C GLU A 101 -14.24 13.36 7.04
N TYR A 102 -13.65 12.60 7.97
CA TYR A 102 -13.91 12.72 9.41
C TYR A 102 -13.38 14.04 9.98
N ILE A 103 -12.11 14.39 9.71
CA ILE A 103 -11.47 15.60 10.23
C ILE A 103 -12.18 16.84 9.68
N SER A 104 -12.37 16.87 8.36
CA SER A 104 -12.83 18.03 7.60
C SER A 104 -14.34 18.26 7.71
N HIS A 105 -15.14 17.20 7.85
CA HIS A 105 -16.60 17.28 7.76
C HIS A 105 -17.34 16.64 8.93
N GLY A 106 -16.64 15.99 9.87
CA GLY A 106 -17.28 15.23 10.93
C GLY A 106 -18.05 14.02 10.40
N THR A 107 -17.64 13.49 9.24
CA THR A 107 -18.27 12.29 8.66
C THR A 107 -18.15 11.14 9.66
N PRO A 108 -19.26 10.46 10.01
CA PRO A 108 -19.20 9.38 10.99
C PRO A 108 -18.28 8.24 10.54
N LEU A 109 -17.60 7.64 11.50
CA LEU A 109 -16.73 6.47 11.32
C LEU A 109 -17.32 5.27 12.07
N PRO A 110 -16.88 4.04 11.75
CA PRO A 110 -17.17 2.87 12.58
C PRO A 110 -16.62 3.02 14.00
N GLU A 111 -17.11 2.19 14.93
CA GLU A 111 -16.54 2.13 16.28
C GLU A 111 -15.04 1.76 16.23
N LYS A 112 -14.25 2.29 17.19
CA LYS A 112 -12.80 2.03 17.29
C LYS A 112 -12.05 2.18 15.94
N PRO A 113 -12.17 3.34 15.27
CA PRO A 113 -11.48 3.56 14.01
C PRO A 113 -9.96 3.65 14.24
N VAL A 114 -9.19 3.12 13.29
CA VAL A 114 -7.73 3.24 13.28
C VAL A 114 -7.26 3.45 11.84
N CYS A 115 -6.33 4.37 11.61
CA CYS A 115 -5.75 4.58 10.28
C CYS A 115 -4.32 4.00 10.26
N ILE A 116 -3.99 3.19 9.25
CA ILE A 116 -2.70 2.50 9.16
C ILE A 116 -1.89 3.11 8.02
N THR A 117 -0.71 3.66 8.35
CA THR A 117 0.18 4.33 7.40
C THR A 117 1.59 3.73 7.44
N PHE A 118 2.23 3.67 6.28
CA PHE A 118 3.61 3.25 6.08
C PHE A 118 4.38 4.34 5.34
N ASP A 119 5.56 4.67 5.82
CA ASP A 119 6.42 5.69 5.24
C ASP A 119 7.55 5.06 4.38
N ASP A 120 8.21 5.92 3.60
CA ASP A 120 9.40 5.66 2.77
C ASP A 120 9.26 4.73 1.54
N GLY A 121 8.27 3.84 1.49
CA GLY A 121 8.08 2.93 0.35
C GLY A 121 9.12 1.80 0.26
N TYR A 122 9.42 1.15 1.39
CA TYR A 122 10.31 -0.01 1.41
C TYR A 122 9.70 -1.23 0.70
N LEU A 123 10.55 -2.09 0.13
CA LEU A 123 10.12 -3.27 -0.62
C LEU A 123 9.28 -4.26 0.21
N ASP A 124 9.54 -4.36 1.52
CA ASP A 124 8.74 -5.20 2.43
C ASP A 124 7.27 -4.76 2.52
N ASN A 125 6.96 -3.50 2.19
CA ASN A 125 5.58 -3.04 2.13
C ASN A 125 4.79 -3.79 1.03
N TYR A 126 5.47 -4.26 -0.02
CA TYR A 126 4.88 -5.13 -1.04
C TYR A 126 5.03 -6.62 -0.70
N GLU A 127 6.20 -7.06 -0.24
CA GLU A 127 6.47 -8.50 -0.06
C GLU A 127 5.82 -9.09 1.21
N ILE A 128 5.62 -8.27 2.25
CA ILE A 128 5.13 -8.70 3.57
C ILE A 128 3.82 -8.02 3.93
N VAL A 129 3.78 -6.68 3.89
CA VAL A 129 2.62 -5.91 4.37
C VAL A 129 1.42 -6.13 3.47
N TYR A 130 1.57 -5.92 2.16
CA TYR A 130 0.47 -6.05 1.21
C TYR A 130 -0.30 -7.38 1.27
N PRO A 131 0.34 -8.58 1.21
CA PRO A 131 -0.38 -9.84 1.33
C PRO A 131 -1.04 -10.02 2.71
N LEU A 132 -0.41 -9.55 3.78
CA LEU A 132 -0.99 -9.63 5.13
C LEU A 132 -2.22 -8.74 5.27
N MET A 133 -2.15 -7.49 4.81
CA MET A 133 -3.28 -6.56 4.85
C MET A 133 -4.47 -7.06 4.02
N LYS A 134 -4.20 -7.76 2.90
CA LYS A 134 -5.23 -8.46 2.14
C LYS A 134 -5.88 -9.61 2.90
N GLU A 135 -5.11 -10.38 3.67
CA GLU A 135 -5.65 -11.45 4.54
C GLU A 135 -6.63 -10.90 5.59
N PHE A 136 -6.31 -9.73 6.16
CA PHE A 136 -7.17 -9.06 7.13
C PHE A 136 -8.31 -8.25 6.49
N GLY A 137 -8.21 -7.89 5.21
CA GLY A 137 -9.14 -6.99 4.54
C GLY A 137 -9.03 -5.55 5.03
N PHE A 138 -7.86 -5.14 5.51
CA PHE A 138 -7.65 -3.83 6.13
C PHE A 138 -7.17 -2.80 5.10
N PRO A 139 -7.82 -1.63 4.98
CA PRO A 139 -7.27 -0.51 4.22
C PRO A 139 -6.01 0.04 4.91
N TRP A 140 -5.09 0.54 4.11
CA TRP A 140 -3.85 1.17 4.57
C TRP A 140 -3.28 2.11 3.52
N THR A 141 -2.34 2.95 3.93
CA THR A 141 -1.67 3.94 3.09
C THR A 141 -0.16 3.72 3.07
N ILE A 142 0.45 3.93 1.91
CA ILE A 142 1.90 4.01 1.73
C ILE A 142 2.28 5.40 1.21
N PHE A 143 3.14 6.10 1.94
CA PHE A 143 3.75 7.36 1.52
C PHE A 143 5.11 7.05 0.89
N VAL A 144 5.30 7.44 -0.37
CA VAL A 144 6.48 7.04 -1.16
C VAL A 144 7.41 8.22 -1.46
N VAL A 145 8.71 7.96 -1.32
CA VAL A 145 9.77 8.84 -1.82
C VAL A 145 9.93 8.55 -3.31
N THR A 146 9.34 9.38 -4.15
CA THR A 146 9.12 9.03 -5.58
C THR A 146 10.41 8.87 -6.39
N ASN A 147 11.49 9.57 -6.05
CA ASN A 147 12.80 9.38 -6.66
C ASN A 147 13.45 8.04 -6.27
N ASP A 148 12.99 7.39 -5.19
CA ASP A 148 13.52 6.12 -4.70
C ASP A 148 12.81 4.90 -5.28
N VAL A 149 11.65 5.08 -5.91
CA VAL A 149 10.87 3.99 -6.51
C VAL A 149 11.71 3.27 -7.57
N GLY A 150 11.77 1.94 -7.47
CA GLY A 150 12.57 1.07 -8.34
C GLY A 150 14.06 0.97 -7.99
N LYS A 151 14.55 1.69 -6.97
CA LYS A 151 15.90 1.48 -6.43
C LYS A 151 15.95 0.25 -5.53
N SER A 152 17.17 -0.20 -5.23
CA SER A 152 17.40 -1.35 -4.34
C SER A 152 16.69 -1.17 -2.99
N GLY A 153 15.89 -2.16 -2.58
CA GLY A 153 15.14 -2.15 -1.31
C GLY A 153 13.88 -1.28 -1.30
N ARG A 154 13.48 -0.73 -2.46
CA ARG A 154 12.27 0.09 -2.61
C ARG A 154 11.28 -0.61 -3.53
N VAL A 155 10.00 -0.31 -3.34
CA VAL A 155 8.95 -0.76 -4.26
C VAL A 155 9.16 -0.19 -5.67
N THR A 156 8.68 -0.91 -6.68
CA THR A 156 8.64 -0.48 -8.08
C THR A 156 7.32 0.21 -8.43
N TRP A 157 7.27 0.92 -9.55
CA TRP A 157 6.03 1.53 -10.04
C TRP A 157 4.97 0.47 -10.39
N GLU A 158 5.37 -0.68 -10.92
CA GLU A 158 4.48 -1.80 -11.21
C GLU A 158 3.83 -2.35 -9.92
N GLN A 159 4.62 -2.52 -8.86
CA GLN A 159 4.12 -2.94 -7.54
C GLN A 159 3.18 -1.90 -6.93
N LEU A 160 3.52 -0.61 -7.02
CA LEU A 160 2.64 0.47 -6.55
C LEU A 160 1.32 0.50 -7.32
N LYS A 161 1.36 0.29 -8.64
CA LYS A 161 0.17 0.23 -9.48
C LYS A 161 -0.73 -0.95 -9.12
N GLU A 162 -0.14 -2.11 -8.82
CA GLU A 162 -0.88 -3.27 -8.36
C GLU A 162 -1.57 -3.00 -7.00
N MET A 163 -0.81 -2.49 -6.03
CA MET A 163 -1.36 -2.15 -4.71
C MET A 163 -2.47 -1.09 -4.81
N HIS A 164 -2.27 -0.06 -5.63
CA HIS A 164 -3.27 0.97 -5.86
C HIS A 164 -4.55 0.41 -6.47
N ALA A 165 -4.43 -0.45 -7.49
CA ALA A 165 -5.58 -1.12 -8.11
C ALA A 165 -6.33 -2.04 -7.12
N ALA A 166 -5.65 -2.53 -6.08
CA ALA A 166 -6.24 -3.31 -4.99
C ALA A 166 -6.82 -2.45 -3.84
N GLY A 167 -6.82 -1.13 -3.97
CA GLY A 167 -7.41 -0.20 -3.00
C GLY A 167 -6.45 0.36 -1.95
N VAL A 168 -5.13 0.13 -2.07
CA VAL A 168 -4.13 0.78 -1.23
C VAL A 168 -3.99 2.25 -1.63
N THR A 169 -3.99 3.16 -0.65
CA THR A 169 -3.69 4.56 -0.91
C THR A 169 -2.18 4.73 -1.10
N VAL A 170 -1.75 5.27 -2.24
CA VAL A 170 -0.35 5.64 -2.51
C VAL A 170 -0.26 7.16 -2.50
N ALA A 171 0.61 7.72 -1.68
CA ALA A 171 0.67 9.15 -1.40
C ALA A 171 2.10 9.70 -1.33
N ASN A 172 2.20 11.02 -1.24
CA ASN A 172 3.44 11.77 -1.43
C ASN A 172 4.31 11.82 -0.14
N HIS A 173 5.56 11.36 -0.22
CA HIS A 173 6.58 11.53 0.82
C HIS A 173 7.79 12.33 0.34
N THR A 174 7.53 13.40 -0.43
CA THR A 174 8.51 14.19 -1.20
C THR A 174 9.19 13.41 -2.33
N PHE A 175 10.01 14.12 -3.11
CA PHE A 175 10.74 13.52 -4.22
C PHE A 175 11.96 12.76 -3.71
N SER A 176 12.77 13.37 -2.85
CA SER A 176 14.09 12.85 -2.43
C SER A 176 14.28 12.70 -0.90
N HIS A 177 13.21 12.84 -0.11
CA HIS A 177 13.22 12.69 1.35
C HIS A 177 14.16 13.63 2.14
N PRO A 178 14.31 14.92 1.78
CA PRO A 178 15.11 15.83 2.59
C PRO A 178 14.32 16.31 3.82
N GLN A 179 15.02 16.90 4.79
CA GLN A 179 14.39 17.74 5.82
C GLN A 179 13.91 19.06 5.18
N THR A 180 12.80 18.99 4.45
CA THR A 180 12.24 20.08 3.61
C THR A 180 12.13 21.40 4.36
N THR A 181 11.75 21.35 5.64
CA THR A 181 11.62 22.53 6.53
C THR A 181 12.87 23.41 6.60
N TYR A 182 14.07 22.86 6.42
CA TYR A 182 15.33 23.62 6.46
C TYR A 182 15.82 24.08 5.08
N LEU A 183 15.07 23.78 4.01
CA LEU A 183 15.44 24.13 2.65
C LEU A 183 14.81 25.46 2.21
N PRO A 184 15.36 26.14 1.20
CA PRO A 184 14.72 27.29 0.57
C PRO A 184 13.32 26.94 0.03
N ALA A 185 12.41 27.91 0.04
CA ALA A 185 11.02 27.74 -0.44
C ALA A 185 10.92 27.15 -1.85
N LYS A 186 11.85 27.53 -2.73
CA LYS A 186 11.95 26.98 -4.09
C LYS A 186 12.17 25.46 -4.07
N THR A 187 13.12 24.99 -3.27
CA THR A 187 13.45 23.55 -3.17
C THR A 187 12.35 22.78 -2.46
N GLN A 188 11.72 23.34 -1.42
CA GLN A 188 10.51 22.75 -0.81
C GLN A 188 9.41 22.52 -1.86
N ARG A 189 9.19 23.51 -2.73
CA ARG A 189 8.20 23.41 -3.81
C ARG A 189 8.58 22.37 -4.85
N GLU A 190 9.85 22.32 -5.26
CA GLU A 190 10.35 21.31 -6.20
C GLU A 190 10.14 19.90 -5.65
N GLU A 191 10.46 19.65 -4.38
CA GLU A 191 10.27 18.36 -3.72
C GLU A 191 8.81 17.87 -3.71
N VAL A 192 7.86 18.77 -3.42
CA VAL A 192 6.44 18.44 -3.45
C VAL A 192 5.96 18.23 -4.88
N THR A 193 6.29 19.16 -5.79
CA THR A 193 5.76 19.19 -7.16
C THR A 193 6.27 18.03 -8.00
N LEU A 194 7.57 17.71 -7.92
CA LEU A 194 8.16 16.58 -8.66
C LEU A 194 7.55 15.25 -8.20
N SER A 195 7.26 15.12 -6.90
CA SER A 195 6.61 13.93 -6.37
C SER A 195 5.15 13.81 -6.84
N GLN A 196 4.39 14.91 -6.84
CA GLN A 196 3.03 14.92 -7.42
C GLN A 196 3.06 14.54 -8.90
N GLN A 197 4.00 15.08 -9.67
CA GLN A 197 4.17 14.77 -11.09
C GLN A 197 4.48 13.30 -11.32
N ALA A 198 5.38 12.71 -10.53
CA ALA A 198 5.71 11.29 -10.63
C ALA A 198 4.51 10.39 -10.33
N LEU A 199 3.73 10.70 -9.29
CA LEU A 199 2.50 9.96 -8.96
C LEU A 199 1.46 10.05 -10.09
N ALA A 200 1.27 11.24 -10.66
CA ALA A 200 0.37 11.44 -11.79
C ALA A 200 0.84 10.69 -13.05
N GLU A 201 2.12 10.76 -13.38
CA GLU A 201 2.69 10.13 -14.58
C GLU A 201 2.65 8.60 -14.51
N HIS A 202 3.09 8.01 -13.39
CA HIS A 202 3.25 6.56 -13.29
C HIS A 202 1.98 5.83 -12.85
N LEU A 203 1.15 6.47 -12.03
CA LEU A 203 -0.04 5.84 -11.44
C LEU A 203 -1.36 6.43 -11.94
N GLY A 204 -1.34 7.61 -12.57
CA GLY A 204 -2.56 8.30 -12.98
C GLY A 204 -3.37 8.86 -11.81
N ILE A 205 -2.70 9.11 -10.67
CA ILE A 205 -3.35 9.55 -9.42
C ILE A 205 -3.21 11.07 -9.29
N GLU A 206 -4.33 11.75 -9.07
CA GLU A 206 -4.35 13.12 -8.53
C GLU A 206 -4.27 13.05 -7.00
N ASN A 207 -3.05 13.01 -6.46
CA ASN A 207 -2.84 12.82 -5.03
C ASN A 207 -3.16 14.08 -4.22
N THR A 208 -3.89 13.93 -3.11
CA THR A 208 -4.22 15.01 -2.16
C THR A 208 -3.63 14.78 -0.77
N TYR A 209 -2.76 13.78 -0.59
CA TYR A 209 -2.21 13.39 0.71
C TYR A 209 -0.70 13.55 0.79
N PHE A 210 -0.19 13.97 1.94
CA PHE A 210 1.24 14.21 2.14
C PHE A 210 1.74 13.67 3.49
N CYS A 211 2.98 13.19 3.55
CA CYS A 211 3.68 12.86 4.78
C CYS A 211 4.96 13.69 4.87
N TYR A 212 5.15 14.41 5.98
CA TYR A 212 6.34 15.23 6.21
C TYR A 212 7.55 14.35 6.54
N PRO A 213 8.65 14.39 5.77
CA PRO A 213 9.89 13.75 6.18
C PRO A 213 10.30 14.21 7.58
N TYR A 214 10.59 13.26 8.47
CA TYR A 214 10.94 13.50 9.87
C TYR A 214 9.86 14.25 10.69
N GLY A 215 8.63 14.36 10.18
CA GLY A 215 7.54 15.10 10.82
C GLY A 215 7.75 16.61 10.86
N LEU A 216 8.73 17.16 10.13
CA LEU A 216 9.10 18.58 10.22
C LEU A 216 8.32 19.40 9.19
N TYR A 217 7.67 20.46 9.65
CA TYR A 217 6.93 21.40 8.80
C TYR A 217 7.14 22.87 9.21
N ASN A 218 6.80 23.80 8.31
CA ASN A 218 6.74 25.23 8.55
C ASN A 218 5.64 25.88 7.69
N ASN A 219 5.35 27.16 7.93
CA ASN A 219 4.30 27.89 7.21
C ASN A 219 4.54 27.96 5.70
N THR A 220 5.80 27.99 5.25
CA THR A 220 6.15 27.99 3.82
C THR A 220 5.71 26.68 3.18
N LEU A 221 6.04 25.54 3.80
CA LEU A 221 5.68 24.23 3.30
C LEU A 221 4.17 24.03 3.33
N LEU A 222 3.48 24.45 4.40
CA LEU A 222 2.02 24.40 4.47
C LEU A 222 1.36 25.11 3.28
N GLY A 223 1.80 26.34 2.95
CA GLY A 223 1.30 27.06 1.77
C GLY A 223 1.60 26.34 0.45
N ILE A 224 2.80 25.75 0.32
CA ILE A 224 3.16 24.94 -0.87
C ILE A 224 2.24 23.72 -1.02
N LEU A 225 1.92 23.02 0.07
CA LEU A 225 1.02 21.87 0.04
C LEU A 225 -0.39 22.27 -0.42
N GLN A 226 -0.93 23.37 0.13
CA GLN A 226 -2.24 23.91 -0.28
C GLN A 226 -2.28 24.27 -1.77
N GLU A 227 -1.24 24.92 -2.28
CA GLU A 227 -1.13 25.27 -3.70
C GLU A 227 -1.01 24.04 -4.61
N ASN A 228 -0.58 22.88 -4.08
CA ASN A 228 -0.50 21.60 -4.77
C ASN A 228 -1.73 20.71 -4.55
N GLY A 229 -2.81 21.25 -3.98
CA GLY A 229 -4.08 20.53 -3.79
C GLY A 229 -4.05 19.48 -2.67
N ILE A 230 -3.06 19.53 -1.77
CA ILE A 230 -3.02 18.64 -0.61
C ILE A 230 -4.11 19.05 0.37
N THR A 231 -4.98 18.10 0.71
CA THR A 231 -6.09 18.27 1.65
C THR A 231 -5.76 17.75 3.04
N LEU A 232 -4.93 16.70 3.13
CA LEU A 232 -4.50 16.13 4.40
C LEU A 232 -3.00 15.83 4.41
N ALA A 233 -2.31 16.19 5.48
CA ALA A 233 -0.89 15.92 5.68
C ALA A 233 -0.58 15.40 7.10
N VAL A 234 0.22 14.34 7.18
CA VAL A 234 0.56 13.66 8.44
C VAL A 234 1.96 14.00 8.94
N THR A 235 2.09 14.24 10.25
CA THR A 235 3.33 14.61 10.95
C THR A 235 3.85 13.44 11.80
N MET A 236 4.89 13.67 12.62
CA MET A 236 5.32 12.73 13.67
C MET A 236 4.88 13.19 15.07
N ASP A 237 4.04 14.23 15.16
CA ASP A 237 3.55 14.73 16.44
C ASP A 237 2.64 13.68 17.09
N PRO A 238 2.87 13.34 18.36
CA PRO A 238 2.10 12.30 19.03
C PRO A 238 0.68 12.77 19.34
N GLY A 239 -0.28 11.87 19.14
CA GLY A 239 -1.65 12.03 19.64
C GLY A 239 -2.70 11.47 18.69
N ARG A 240 -3.95 11.41 19.16
CA ARG A 240 -5.09 11.04 18.33
C ARG A 240 -5.71 12.25 17.66
N VAL A 241 -6.46 11.97 16.61
CA VAL A 241 -7.03 12.98 15.71
C VAL A 241 -8.52 13.10 15.94
N HIS A 242 -9.04 14.32 15.95
CA HIS A 242 -10.43 14.64 16.23
C HIS A 242 -11.02 15.49 15.09
N VAL A 243 -12.35 15.52 15.02
CA VAL A 243 -13.08 16.43 14.13
C VAL A 243 -12.64 17.88 14.38
N GLY A 244 -12.30 18.61 13.32
CA GLY A 244 -11.88 20.01 13.41
C GLY A 244 -10.41 20.24 13.77
N ASP A 245 -9.61 19.18 13.95
CA ASP A 245 -8.13 19.32 13.91
C ASP A 245 -7.70 19.90 12.54
N ASP A 246 -6.52 20.53 12.50
CA ASP A 246 -5.96 21.04 11.24
C ASP A 246 -5.55 19.85 10.35
N PRO A 247 -6.17 19.67 9.17
CA PRO A 247 -5.91 18.52 8.33
C PRO A 247 -4.51 18.52 7.72
N LEU A 248 -3.78 19.65 7.75
CA LEU A 248 -2.39 19.70 7.28
C LEU A 248 -1.36 19.42 8.39
N THR A 249 -1.79 19.14 9.62
CA THR A 249 -0.88 18.78 10.72
C THR A 249 -1.41 17.59 11.51
N VAL A 250 -1.84 16.55 10.79
CA VAL A 250 -2.42 15.34 11.37
C VAL A 250 -1.39 14.58 12.20
N ARG A 251 -1.66 14.48 13.50
CA ARG A 251 -0.87 13.73 14.49
C ARG A 251 -0.85 12.24 14.18
N ARG A 252 0.24 11.57 14.54
CA ARG A 252 0.42 10.12 14.37
C ARG A 252 0.97 9.46 15.62
N ILE A 253 0.87 8.14 15.63
CA ILE A 253 1.34 7.27 16.69
C ILE A 253 2.47 6.43 16.10
N TRP A 254 3.69 6.68 16.56
CA TRP A 254 4.85 5.91 16.15
C TRP A 254 4.68 4.43 16.52
N ILE A 255 4.90 3.52 15.58
CA ILE A 255 4.97 2.07 15.85
C ILE A 255 6.34 1.55 15.40
N GLY A 256 7.14 1.15 16.39
CA GLY A 256 8.49 0.65 16.19
C GLY A 256 8.70 -0.71 16.87
N ASN A 257 9.90 -1.27 16.77
CA ASN A 257 10.17 -2.65 17.20
C ASN A 257 9.91 -2.90 18.70
N ARG A 258 10.15 -1.88 19.54
CA ARG A 258 9.94 -1.95 20.99
C ARG A 258 8.47 -1.95 21.40
N VAL A 259 7.56 -1.71 20.45
CA VAL A 259 6.11 -1.69 20.70
C VAL A 259 5.59 -3.11 20.68
N ASP A 260 5.66 -3.77 21.83
CA ASP A 260 4.95 -5.03 22.05
C ASP A 260 3.41 -4.80 22.06
N LEU A 261 2.65 -5.88 22.22
CA LEU A 261 1.19 -5.81 22.19
C LEU A 261 0.59 -4.98 23.34
N GLU A 262 1.22 -4.96 24.52
CA GLU A 262 0.73 -4.16 25.66
C GLU A 262 0.87 -2.67 25.34
N HIS A 263 2.04 -2.25 24.84
CA HIS A 263 2.27 -0.87 24.45
C HIS A 263 1.49 -0.48 23.18
N PHE A 264 1.21 -1.44 22.29
CA PHE A 264 0.33 -1.24 21.15
C PHE A 264 -1.10 -0.90 21.60
N GLU A 265 -1.66 -1.65 22.55
CA GLU A 265 -2.98 -1.39 23.13
C GLU A 265 -3.04 -0.04 23.85
N GLU A 266 -2.02 0.30 24.65
CA GLU A 266 -1.91 1.60 25.31
C GLU A 266 -1.99 2.73 24.27
N ARG A 267 -1.21 2.62 23.20
CA ARG A 267 -1.15 3.61 22.11
C ARG A 267 -2.46 3.75 21.35
N LEU A 268 -3.26 2.70 21.23
CA LEU A 268 -4.58 2.80 20.60
C LEU A 268 -5.61 3.54 21.47
N THR A 269 -5.37 3.65 22.77
CA THR A 269 -6.39 4.09 23.74
C THR A 269 -6.07 5.40 24.44
N THR A 270 -4.84 5.92 24.34
CA THR A 270 -4.39 7.13 25.04
C THR A 270 -3.77 8.17 24.09
N ASP A 271 -3.95 9.46 24.41
CA ASP A 271 -3.29 10.57 23.69
C ASP A 271 -1.83 10.76 24.12
N GLN A 272 -1.51 10.33 25.34
CA GLN A 272 -0.17 10.35 25.91
C GLN A 272 0.21 8.92 26.26
N TYR A 273 1.09 8.33 25.45
CA TYR A 273 1.64 6.99 25.67
C TYR A 273 3.06 7.09 26.20
N ARG A 274 3.51 6.04 26.90
CA ARG A 274 4.84 6.00 27.52
C ARG A 274 5.95 5.98 26.46
N SER A 275 7.07 6.63 26.79
CA SER A 275 8.33 6.45 26.06
C SER A 275 8.87 5.04 26.28
N LEU A 276 9.45 4.44 25.23
CA LEU A 276 10.08 3.11 25.22
C LEU A 276 11.61 3.20 25.23
#